data_AF-X0SXM8-F1
#
_entry.id   AF-X0SXM8-F1
#
_cell.length_a   1.000
_cell.length_b   1.000
_cell.length_c   1.000
_cell.angle_alpha   90.00
_cell.angle_beta   90.00
_cell.angle_gamma   90.00
#
_symmetry.space_group_name_H-M   'P 1'
#
loop_
_entity.id
_entity.type
_entity.pdbx_description
1 polymer ?
#
loop_
_entity_poly.entity_id
_entity_poly.type
_entity_poly.pdbx_seq_one_letter_code
_entity_poly.pdbx_strand_id
1 'polypeptide(L)'
;ETLKKIFGKEAEKVKVIRLVLFNPIDQRDFEDKRYIRYSLPIRLAVARVSGKGDIKNVIDIFRKSGFKVTELSSQDAKNLEFSKLFLNLIGMASASRGVSIKEGFRDKEIFKEEVDALKEYIKAVKSAGGKFLNFPYYPVKFLAVLIDSLPFSFLSFSKNVLAKIISKGRGKKPKALDEIEYYNGAVVKLGKKAKVKTPANGMIYKRGLKRLEIS
;
A
#
# COMPACT_ATOMS: atom_id res chain seq x y z
N GLU A 1 8.05 23.00 9.04
CA GLU A 1 7.42 24.33 9.17
C GLU A 1 6.19 24.31 10.07
N THR A 2 5.19 23.46 9.77
CA THR A 2 3.96 23.34 10.56
C THR A 2 4.19 23.02 12.04
N LEU A 3 5.08 22.09 12.37
CA LEU A 3 5.39 21.75 13.77
C LEU A 3 6.03 22.92 14.54
N LYS A 4 6.85 23.75 13.88
CA LYS A 4 7.45 24.94 14.50
C LYS A 4 6.39 26.03 14.75
N LYS A 5 5.39 26.16 13.86
CA LYS A 5 4.25 27.07 14.06
C LYS A 5 3.38 26.66 15.26
N ILE A 6 3.18 25.36 15.49
CA ILE A 6 2.30 24.87 16.56
C ILE A 6 3.03 24.78 17.90
N PHE A 7 4.26 24.27 17.92
CA PHE A 7 4.99 23.92 19.15
C PHE A 7 6.19 24.83 19.45
N GLY A 8 6.46 25.85 18.64
CA GLY A 8 7.55 26.79 18.86
C GLY A 8 8.91 26.09 19.04
N LYS A 9 9.60 26.40 20.16
CA LYS A 9 10.89 25.78 20.54
C LYS A 9 10.76 24.31 20.92
N GLU A 10 9.57 23.85 21.31
CA GLU A 10 9.33 22.45 21.69
C GLU A 10 9.19 21.52 20.48
N ALA A 11 9.07 22.07 19.27
CA ALA A 11 9.01 21.29 18.04
C ALA A 11 10.22 20.35 17.87
N GLU A 12 11.38 20.69 18.44
CA GLU A 12 12.57 19.83 18.41
C GLU A 12 12.46 18.58 19.30
N LYS A 13 11.59 18.62 20.31
CA LYS A 13 11.32 17.50 21.23
C LYS A 13 10.31 16.50 20.65
N VAL A 14 9.52 16.93 19.65
CA VAL A 14 8.47 16.09 19.05
C VAL A 14 9.10 15.07 18.09
N LYS A 15 8.86 13.79 18.40
CA LYS A 15 9.22 12.67 17.52
C LYS A 15 8.07 12.36 16.58
N VAL A 16 8.33 12.36 15.28
CA VAL A 16 7.35 11.92 14.28
C VAL A 16 7.73 10.53 13.83
N ILE A 17 6.79 9.61 13.98
CA ILE A 17 6.97 8.19 13.67
C ILE A 17 5.97 7.81 12.60
N ARG A 18 6.44 7.10 11.57
CA ARG A 18 5.57 6.47 10.58
C ARG A 18 5.34 5.02 10.98
N LEU A 19 4.07 4.62 11.01
CA LEU A 19 3.63 3.27 11.30
C LEU A 19 2.85 2.73 10.11
N VAL A 20 3.13 1.48 9.73
CA VAL A 20 2.38 0.74 8.72
C VAL A 20 1.93 -0.57 9.31
N LEU A 21 0.61 -0.79 9.29
CA LEU A 21 -0.01 -2.04 9.65
C LEU A 21 -0.14 -2.96 8.44
N PHE A 22 0.22 -4.24 8.57
CA PHE A 22 0.08 -5.20 7.48
C PHE A 22 -1.19 -6.04 7.56
N ASN A 23 -1.70 -6.28 8.75
CA ASN A 23 -2.87 -7.13 8.96
C ASN A 23 -4.12 -6.44 8.40
N PRO A 24 -5.01 -7.18 7.73
CA PRO A 24 -6.34 -6.66 7.42
C PRO A 24 -7.10 -6.43 8.73
N ILE A 25 -7.76 -5.28 8.83
CA ILE A 25 -8.76 -4.99 9.86
C ILE A 25 -10.13 -4.97 9.17
N ASP A 26 -11.08 -5.70 9.74
CA ASP A 26 -12.49 -5.58 9.38
C ASP A 26 -13.21 -4.88 10.52
N GLN A 27 -13.92 -3.81 10.21
CA GLN A 27 -14.75 -3.09 11.16
C GLN A 27 -16.19 -3.19 10.67
N ARG A 28 -17.09 -3.57 11.57
CA ARG A 28 -18.52 -3.56 11.32
C ARG A 28 -19.20 -2.89 12.49
N ASP A 29 -19.99 -1.88 12.19
CA ASP A 29 -20.89 -1.28 13.14
C ASP A 29 -22.22 -2.05 13.04
N PHE A 30 -22.69 -2.60 14.16
CA PHE A 30 -23.95 -3.32 14.26
C PHE A 30 -24.66 -2.86 15.52
N GLU A 31 -25.87 -2.31 15.35
CA GLU A 31 -26.58 -1.55 16.39
C GLU A 31 -25.66 -0.46 16.95
N ASP A 32 -25.47 -0.39 18.27
CA ASP A 32 -24.61 0.56 18.97
C ASP A 32 -23.20 0.00 19.28
N LYS A 33 -22.82 -1.14 18.65
CA LYS A 33 -21.55 -1.81 18.90
C LYS A 33 -20.66 -1.83 17.66
N ARG A 34 -19.39 -1.50 17.88
CA ARG A 34 -18.33 -1.59 16.87
C ARG A 34 -17.54 -2.88 17.04
N TYR A 35 -17.68 -3.78 16.08
CA TYR A 35 -16.95 -5.03 16.02
C TYR A 35 -15.70 -4.86 15.16
N ILE A 36 -14.52 -5.11 15.75
CA ILE A 36 -13.24 -5.06 15.05
C ILE A 36 -12.66 -6.47 14.99
N ARG A 37 -12.55 -7.01 13.79
CA ARG A 37 -11.93 -8.32 13.52
C ARG A 37 -10.55 -8.11 12.91
N TYR A 38 -9.57 -8.78 13.48
CA TYR A 38 -8.18 -8.78 13.01
C TYR A 38 -7.55 -10.14 13.23
N SER A 39 -6.47 -10.42 12.50
CA SER A 39 -5.70 -11.66 12.65
C SER A 39 -4.49 -11.44 13.55
N LEU A 40 -4.19 -12.39 14.43
CA LEU A 40 -2.95 -12.43 15.21
C LEU A 40 -1.85 -13.26 14.51
N PRO A 41 -0.56 -12.97 14.77
CA PRO A 41 -0.08 -11.79 15.47
C PRO A 41 -0.26 -10.53 14.61
N ILE A 42 -0.48 -9.38 15.25
CA ILE A 42 -0.49 -8.10 14.54
C ILE A 42 0.93 -7.75 14.12
N ARG A 43 1.13 -7.39 12.86
CA ARG A 43 2.42 -7.10 12.24
C ARG A 43 2.46 -5.63 11.85
N LEU A 44 3.52 -4.96 12.27
CA LEU A 44 3.74 -3.55 11.98
C LEU A 44 5.17 -3.29 11.53
N ALA A 45 5.34 -2.33 10.65
CA ALA A 45 6.62 -1.71 10.37
C ALA A 45 6.61 -0.27 10.87
N VAL A 46 7.74 0.15 11.46
CA VAL A 46 7.88 1.47 12.07
C VAL A 46 9.18 2.12 11.64
N ALA A 47 9.13 3.42 11.34
CA ALA A 47 10.30 4.22 11.01
C ALA A 47 10.18 5.61 11.64
N ARG A 48 11.28 6.14 12.17
CA ARG A 48 11.32 7.53 12.64
C ARG A 48 11.45 8.47 11.45
N VAL A 49 10.53 9.41 11.28
CA VAL A 49 10.55 10.42 10.21
C VAL A 49 11.35 11.64 10.64
N SER A 50 11.16 12.13 11.86
CA SER A 50 11.86 13.30 12.40
C SER A 50 11.89 13.30 13.94
N GLY A 51 12.67 14.22 14.52
CA GLY A 51 12.88 14.35 15.97
C GLY A 51 14.16 13.64 16.46
N LYS A 52 14.78 14.13 17.53
CA LYS A 52 16.04 13.59 18.08
C LYS A 52 15.82 12.25 18.83
N GLY A 53 16.86 11.42 18.90
CA GLY A 53 16.86 10.15 19.64
C GLY A 53 16.27 8.95 18.90
N ASP A 54 16.21 7.80 19.58
CA ASP A 54 15.61 6.56 19.07
C ASP A 54 14.10 6.45 19.36
N ILE A 55 13.48 5.38 18.86
CA ILE A 55 12.06 5.06 19.03
C ILE A 55 11.85 3.73 19.77
N LYS A 56 12.85 3.28 20.54
CA LYS A 56 12.81 1.96 21.22
C LYS A 56 11.66 1.87 22.21
N ASN A 57 11.43 2.93 22.99
CA ASN A 57 10.33 2.99 23.94
C ASN A 57 8.97 2.72 23.30
N VAL A 58 8.72 3.27 22.10
CA VAL A 58 7.49 3.04 21.33
C VAL A 58 7.43 1.62 20.81
N ILE A 59 8.55 1.10 20.27
CA ILE A 59 8.65 -0.27 19.78
C ILE A 59 8.36 -1.28 20.90
N ASP A 60 8.89 -1.03 22.09
CA ASP A 60 8.74 -1.92 23.23
C ASP A 60 7.30 -1.98 23.74
N ILE A 61 6.56 -0.86 23.69
CA ILE A 61 5.12 -0.85 23.99
C ILE A 61 4.37 -1.81 23.06
N PHE A 62 4.63 -1.72 21.75
CA PHE A 62 3.98 -2.61 20.78
C PHE A 62 4.39 -4.08 20.96
N ARG A 63 5.68 -4.35 21.18
CA ARG A 63 6.19 -5.71 21.40
C ARG A 63 5.58 -6.34 22.66
N LYS A 64 5.52 -5.59 23.77
CA LYS A 64 4.86 -6.04 25.02
C LYS A 64 3.38 -6.31 24.83
N SER A 65 2.74 -5.61 23.90
CA SER A 65 1.34 -5.83 23.51
C SER A 65 1.15 -6.99 22.53
N GLY A 66 2.20 -7.79 22.25
CA GLY A 66 2.14 -8.96 21.37
C GLY A 66 2.27 -8.67 19.87
N PHE A 67 2.64 -7.43 19.48
CA PHE A 67 2.83 -7.10 18.07
C PHE A 67 4.20 -7.58 17.58
N LYS A 68 4.23 -8.08 16.34
CA LYS A 68 5.47 -8.31 15.59
C LYS A 68 5.90 -7.01 14.92
N VAL A 69 6.92 -6.37 15.48
CA VAL A 69 7.44 -5.07 15.04
C VAL A 69 8.70 -5.21 14.21
N THR A 70 8.68 -4.67 13.00
CA THR A 70 9.87 -4.45 12.17
C THR A 70 10.27 -2.98 12.25
N GLU A 71 11.41 -2.70 12.87
CA GLU A 71 12.00 -1.37 12.89
C GLU A 71 12.78 -1.13 11.59
N LEU A 72 12.62 0.06 11.02
CA LEU A 72 13.33 0.51 9.81
C LEU A 72 14.09 1.79 10.10
N SER A 73 15.14 2.02 9.30
CA SER A 73 15.91 3.26 9.36
C SER A 73 15.04 4.47 9.01
N SER A 74 15.41 5.65 9.52
CA SER A 74 14.74 6.90 9.17
C SER A 74 14.79 7.21 7.67
N GLN A 75 15.87 6.82 7.00
CA GLN A 75 16.03 7.00 5.56
C GLN A 75 15.04 6.14 4.76
N ASP A 76 14.61 5.01 5.34
CA ASP A 76 13.66 4.09 4.73
C ASP A 76 12.20 4.43 5.03
N ALA A 77 11.90 5.46 5.83
CA ALA A 77 10.52 5.85 6.16
C ALA A 77 9.67 6.13 4.90
N LYS A 78 10.26 6.78 3.90
CA LYS A 78 9.60 7.02 2.60
C LYS A 78 9.44 5.74 1.78
N ASN A 79 10.44 4.86 1.82
CA ASN A 79 10.42 3.57 1.12
C ASN A 79 9.38 2.60 1.72
N LEU A 80 9.11 2.72 3.02
CA LEU A 80 8.02 2.02 3.69
C LEU A 80 6.66 2.41 3.12
N GLU A 81 6.39 3.70 2.93
CA GLU A 81 5.16 4.18 2.28
C GLU A 81 5.05 3.63 0.86
N PHE A 82 6.17 3.65 0.12
CA PHE A 82 6.16 3.15 -1.25
C PHE A 82 5.80 1.66 -1.32
N SER A 83 6.41 0.84 -0.48
CA SER A 83 6.09 -0.60 -0.42
C SER A 83 4.68 -0.89 0.07
N LYS A 84 4.14 -0.11 1.01
CA LYS A 84 2.76 -0.30 1.47
C LYS A 84 1.76 0.05 0.37
N LEU A 85 1.97 1.17 -0.30
CA LEU A 85 1.11 1.58 -1.42
C LEU A 85 1.17 0.55 -2.56
N PHE A 86 2.34 -0.06 -2.84
CA PHE A 86 2.44 -1.15 -3.82
C PHE A 86 1.46 -2.29 -3.52
N LEU A 87 1.43 -2.78 -2.28
CA LEU A 87 0.50 -3.84 -1.84
C LEU A 87 -0.96 -3.39 -1.89
N ASN A 88 -1.20 -2.10 -1.70
CA ASN A 88 -2.54 -1.52 -1.77
C ASN A 88 -3.02 -1.32 -3.21
N LEU A 89 -2.15 -1.16 -4.19
CA LEU A 89 -2.56 -1.09 -5.60
C LEU A 89 -3.09 -2.43 -6.11
N ILE A 90 -2.59 -3.54 -5.56
CA ILE A 90 -2.99 -4.89 -5.97
C ILE A 90 -4.52 -5.09 -5.86
N GLY A 91 -5.16 -5.31 -7.00
CA GLY A 91 -6.58 -5.55 -7.17
C GLY A 91 -7.42 -4.30 -7.47
N MET A 92 -6.80 -3.12 -7.59
CA MET A 92 -7.53 -1.88 -7.89
C MET A 92 -8.10 -1.85 -9.30
N ALA A 93 -7.47 -2.50 -10.28
CA ALA A 93 -8.05 -2.62 -11.62
C ALA A 93 -9.35 -3.43 -11.60
N SER A 94 -9.40 -4.49 -10.79
CA SER A 94 -10.59 -5.31 -10.56
C SER A 94 -11.68 -4.53 -9.83
N ALA A 95 -11.31 -3.86 -8.73
CA ALA A 95 -12.21 -3.05 -7.92
C ALA A 95 -12.89 -1.96 -8.76
N SER A 96 -12.12 -1.23 -9.57
CA SER A 96 -12.64 -0.15 -10.42
C SER A 96 -13.63 -0.65 -11.48
N ARG A 97 -13.65 -1.95 -11.79
CA ARG A 97 -14.60 -2.60 -12.69
C ARG A 97 -15.76 -3.28 -11.97
N GLY A 98 -15.78 -3.26 -10.64
CA GLY A 98 -16.84 -3.89 -9.83
C GLY A 98 -16.80 -5.42 -9.84
N VAL A 99 -15.64 -6.00 -10.17
CA VAL A 99 -15.43 -7.46 -10.14
C VAL A 99 -14.53 -7.85 -8.98
N SER A 100 -14.63 -9.09 -8.53
CA SER A 100 -13.71 -9.60 -7.52
C SER A 100 -12.26 -9.65 -8.04
N ILE A 101 -11.28 -9.59 -7.13
CA ILE A 101 -9.86 -9.75 -7.50
C ILE A 101 -9.62 -11.06 -8.26
N LYS A 102 -10.33 -12.13 -7.89
CA LYS A 102 -10.21 -13.44 -8.54
C LYS A 102 -10.71 -13.41 -9.99
N GLU A 103 -11.82 -12.73 -10.25
CA GLU A 103 -12.36 -12.56 -11.60
C GLU A 103 -11.46 -11.65 -12.43
N GLY A 104 -11.06 -10.51 -11.89
CA GLY A 104 -10.20 -9.56 -12.60
C GLY A 104 -8.80 -10.11 -12.91
N PHE A 105 -8.23 -10.96 -12.06
CA PHE A 105 -6.96 -11.62 -12.39
C PHE A 105 -7.11 -12.76 -13.42
N ARG A 106 -8.32 -13.30 -13.61
CA ARG A 106 -8.59 -14.29 -14.66
C ARG A 106 -8.83 -13.63 -16.01
N ASP A 107 -9.46 -12.46 -16.00
CA ASP A 107 -9.64 -11.62 -17.17
C ASP A 107 -8.29 -11.08 -17.67
N LYS A 108 -8.01 -11.24 -18.97
CA LYS A 108 -6.72 -10.88 -19.55
C LYS A 108 -6.53 -9.36 -19.61
N GLU A 109 -7.58 -8.60 -19.88
CA GLU A 109 -7.52 -7.15 -20.01
C GLU A 109 -7.40 -6.48 -18.65
N ILE A 110 -8.17 -6.95 -17.66
CA ILE A 110 -8.10 -6.43 -16.29
C ILE A 110 -6.74 -6.74 -15.67
N PHE A 111 -6.22 -7.96 -15.87
CA PHE A 111 -4.89 -8.32 -15.39
C PHE A 111 -3.78 -7.53 -16.09
N LYS A 112 -3.93 -7.22 -17.39
CA LYS A 112 -3.00 -6.36 -18.10
C LYS A 112 -2.97 -4.96 -17.51
N GLU A 113 -4.14 -4.34 -17.32
CA GLU A 113 -4.22 -3.00 -16.72
C GLU A 113 -3.64 -2.96 -15.30
N GLU A 114 -3.85 -4.03 -14.52
CA GLU A 114 -3.26 -4.20 -13.19
C GLU A 114 -1.72 -4.21 -13.25
N VAL A 115 -1.14 -5.00 -14.15
CA VAL A 115 0.32 -5.07 -14.35
C VAL A 115 0.88 -3.73 -14.84
N ASP A 116 0.20 -3.09 -15.80
CA ASP A 116 0.63 -1.80 -16.35
C ASP A 116 0.61 -0.71 -15.25
N ALA A 117 -0.43 -0.69 -14.41
CA ALA A 117 -0.52 0.22 -13.28
C ALA A 117 0.60 0.00 -12.24
N LEU A 118 0.96 -1.26 -11.96
CA LEU A 118 2.07 -1.58 -11.06
C LEU A 118 3.43 -1.18 -11.67
N LYS A 119 3.65 -1.40 -12.97
CA LYS A 119 4.86 -0.98 -13.70
C LYS A 119 5.03 0.54 -13.69
N GLU A 120 3.97 1.28 -13.96
CA GLU A 120 3.96 2.74 -13.85
C GLU A 120 4.38 3.23 -12.47
N TYR A 121 3.83 2.60 -11.43
CA TYR A 121 4.17 2.96 -10.07
C TYR A 121 5.62 2.64 -9.72
N ILE A 122 6.13 1.47 -10.13
CA ILE A 122 7.53 1.10 -9.97
C ILE A 122 8.44 2.15 -10.63
N LYS A 123 8.13 2.55 -11.86
CA LYS A 123 8.87 3.58 -12.59
C LYS A 123 8.82 4.94 -11.87
N ALA A 124 7.65 5.35 -11.39
CA ALA A 124 7.49 6.60 -10.63
C ALA A 124 8.31 6.62 -9.33
N VAL A 125 8.33 5.50 -8.60
CA VAL A 125 9.14 5.34 -7.37
C VAL A 125 10.63 5.44 -7.69
N LYS A 126 11.11 4.72 -8.72
CA LYS A 126 12.51 4.76 -9.15
C LYS A 126 12.92 6.17 -9.58
N SER A 127 12.12 6.85 -10.40
CA SER A 127 12.37 8.22 -10.84
C SER A 127 12.33 9.24 -9.70
N ALA A 128 11.64 8.95 -8.59
CA ALA A 128 11.64 9.77 -7.39
C ALA A 128 12.80 9.45 -6.41
N GLY A 129 13.77 8.61 -6.83
CA GLY A 129 14.90 8.17 -6.00
C GLY A 129 14.52 7.19 -4.89
N GLY A 130 13.31 6.61 -4.95
CA GLY A 130 12.81 5.66 -3.97
C GLY A 130 13.14 4.21 -4.32
N LYS A 131 12.91 3.32 -3.34
CA LYS A 131 13.03 1.87 -3.51
C LYS A 131 11.92 1.13 -2.77
N PHE A 132 11.69 -0.11 -3.15
CA PHE A 132 10.83 -1.03 -2.42
C PHE A 132 11.65 -1.83 -1.41
N LEU A 133 11.07 -2.01 -0.22
CA LEU A 133 11.59 -2.82 0.88
C LEU A 133 10.89 -4.19 0.93
N ASN A 134 11.61 -5.23 1.32
CA ASN A 134 11.01 -6.50 1.72
C ASN A 134 10.59 -6.44 3.20
N PHE A 135 9.47 -7.05 3.53
CA PHE A 135 9.03 -7.28 4.90
C PHE A 135 8.99 -8.78 5.19
N PRO A 136 9.08 -9.20 6.46
CA PRO A 136 9.17 -10.63 6.83
C PRO A 136 8.07 -11.54 6.25
N TYR A 137 6.94 -10.98 5.83
CA TYR A 137 5.80 -11.73 5.27
C TYR A 137 5.33 -11.21 3.90
N TYR A 138 5.98 -10.16 3.39
CA TYR A 138 5.59 -9.49 2.15
C TYR A 138 6.86 -9.13 1.36
N PRO A 139 7.25 -9.95 0.37
CA PRO A 139 8.48 -9.74 -0.38
C PRO A 139 8.28 -8.68 -1.47
N VAL A 140 7.90 -7.45 -1.08
CA VAL A 140 7.48 -6.38 -2.01
C VAL A 140 8.58 -6.02 -3.00
N LYS A 141 9.85 -5.94 -2.55
CA LYS A 141 10.98 -5.67 -3.44
C LYS A 141 11.12 -6.75 -4.52
N PHE A 142 11.01 -8.02 -4.12
CA PHE A 142 11.07 -9.14 -5.06
C PHE A 142 9.91 -9.10 -6.05
N LEU A 143 8.68 -8.85 -5.59
CA LEU A 143 7.52 -8.72 -6.47
C LEU A 143 7.67 -7.55 -7.45
N ALA A 144 8.15 -6.40 -6.97
CA ALA A 144 8.39 -5.24 -7.82
C ALA A 144 9.43 -5.55 -8.91
N VAL A 145 10.54 -6.20 -8.56
CA VAL A 145 11.56 -6.64 -9.54
C VAL A 145 10.96 -7.62 -10.55
N LEU A 146 10.22 -8.63 -10.07
CA LEU A 146 9.59 -9.63 -10.92
C LEU A 146 8.63 -9.00 -11.94
N ILE A 147 7.76 -8.09 -11.48
CA ILE A 147 6.80 -7.40 -12.34
C ILE A 147 7.51 -6.48 -13.32
N ASP A 148 8.52 -5.74 -12.90
CA ASP A 148 9.26 -4.81 -13.75
C ASP A 148 10.04 -5.52 -14.85
N SER A 149 10.68 -6.65 -14.52
CA SER A 149 11.57 -7.38 -15.44
C SER A 149 10.85 -8.34 -16.37
N LEU A 150 9.68 -8.89 -15.99
CA LEU A 150 9.01 -9.89 -16.82
C LEU A 150 8.09 -9.28 -17.90
N PRO A 151 8.08 -9.86 -19.11
CA PRO A 151 7.07 -9.59 -20.11
C PRO A 151 5.67 -10.01 -19.62
N PHE A 152 4.63 -9.34 -20.11
CA PHE A 152 3.24 -9.64 -19.74
C PHE A 152 2.83 -11.09 -20.07
N SER A 153 3.39 -11.69 -21.13
CA SER A 153 3.13 -13.09 -21.50
C SER A 153 3.52 -14.06 -20.37
N PHE A 154 4.69 -13.89 -19.76
CA PHE A 154 5.14 -14.70 -18.62
C PHE A 154 4.29 -14.47 -17.37
N LEU A 155 3.96 -13.21 -17.07
CA LEU A 155 3.08 -12.88 -15.94
C LEU A 155 1.68 -13.48 -16.13
N SER A 156 1.17 -13.50 -17.37
CA SER A 156 -0.14 -14.06 -17.70
C SER A 156 -0.25 -15.56 -17.44
N PHE A 157 0.83 -16.31 -17.58
CA PHE A 157 0.84 -17.74 -17.29
C PHE A 157 0.62 -18.03 -15.79
N SER A 158 1.10 -17.14 -14.93
CA SER A 158 0.99 -17.27 -13.47
C SER A 158 -0.24 -16.58 -12.85
N LYS A 159 -1.09 -15.93 -13.67
CA LYS A 159 -2.23 -15.12 -13.19
C LYS A 159 -3.18 -15.88 -12.24
N ASN A 160 -3.43 -17.17 -12.50
CA ASN A 160 -4.30 -18.00 -11.68
C ASN A 160 -3.69 -18.33 -10.31
N VAL A 161 -2.36 -18.51 -10.25
CA VAL A 161 -1.62 -18.76 -9.01
C VAL A 161 -1.58 -17.48 -8.19
N LEU A 162 -1.26 -16.35 -8.81
CA LEU A 162 -1.28 -15.02 -8.20
C LEU A 162 -2.66 -14.69 -7.63
N ALA A 163 -3.73 -14.92 -8.40
CA ALA A 163 -5.11 -14.71 -7.95
C ALA A 163 -5.43 -15.49 -6.67
N LYS A 164 -5.02 -16.78 -6.59
CA LYS A 164 -5.24 -17.63 -5.41
C LYS A 164 -4.46 -17.11 -4.19
N ILE A 165 -3.19 -16.75 -4.37
CA ILE A 165 -2.34 -16.25 -3.27
C ILE A 165 -2.89 -14.93 -2.73
N ILE A 166 -3.20 -13.98 -3.61
CA ILE A 166 -3.70 -12.65 -3.23
C ILE A 166 -5.10 -12.78 -2.57
N SER A 167 -5.98 -13.62 -3.12
CA SER A 167 -7.31 -13.84 -2.55
C SER A 167 -7.26 -14.51 -1.17
N LYS A 168 -6.34 -15.46 -0.97
CA LYS A 168 -6.11 -16.09 0.35
C LYS A 168 -5.56 -15.07 1.35
N GLY A 169 -4.59 -14.25 0.94
CA GLY A 169 -3.98 -13.24 1.82
C GLY A 169 -4.94 -12.11 2.25
N ARG A 170 -5.97 -11.82 1.44
CA ARG A 170 -7.00 -10.79 1.73
C ARG A 170 -8.28 -11.33 2.37
N GLY A 171 -8.39 -12.64 2.60
CA GLY A 171 -9.54 -13.22 3.32
C GLY A 171 -10.90 -13.03 2.65
N LYS A 172 -10.98 -13.14 1.31
CA LYS A 172 -12.19 -12.92 0.48
C LYS A 172 -12.79 -11.50 0.53
N LYS A 173 -12.20 -10.54 1.26
CA LYS A 173 -12.74 -9.18 1.37
C LYS A 173 -12.64 -8.43 0.02
N PRO A 174 -13.71 -7.78 -0.47
CA PRO A 174 -13.64 -6.94 -1.65
C PRO A 174 -12.67 -5.77 -1.41
N LYS A 175 -12.06 -5.30 -2.49
CA LYS A 175 -11.15 -4.16 -2.46
C LYS A 175 -11.99 -2.89 -2.44
N ALA A 176 -11.87 -2.10 -1.37
CA ALA A 176 -12.64 -0.86 -1.21
C ALA A 176 -12.11 0.23 -2.16
N LEU A 177 -13.05 0.98 -2.75
CA LEU A 177 -12.77 2.08 -3.70
C LEU A 177 -12.71 3.45 -3.02
N ASP A 178 -13.24 3.58 -1.81
CA ASP A 178 -13.20 4.79 -0.98
C ASP A 178 -11.80 5.40 -0.84
N GLU A 179 -10.76 4.56 -0.79
CA GLU A 179 -9.37 4.99 -0.69
C GLU A 179 -8.68 5.20 -2.05
N ILE A 180 -9.40 5.24 -3.17
CA ILE A 180 -8.80 5.30 -4.52
C ILE A 180 -7.94 6.55 -4.74
N GLU A 181 -8.29 7.69 -4.12
CA GLU A 181 -7.47 8.89 -4.17
C GLU A 181 -6.11 8.67 -3.49
N TYR A 182 -6.10 7.97 -2.35
CA TYR A 182 -4.88 7.63 -1.62
C TYR A 182 -4.09 6.49 -2.27
N TYR A 183 -4.70 5.75 -3.20
CA TYR A 183 -4.06 4.70 -3.96
C TYR A 183 -3.64 5.17 -5.35
N ASN A 184 -4.47 4.98 -6.37
CA ASN A 184 -4.14 5.34 -7.74
C ASN A 184 -3.97 6.86 -7.91
N GLY A 185 -4.73 7.67 -7.17
CA GLY A 185 -4.55 9.13 -7.14
C GLY A 185 -3.17 9.54 -6.63
N ALA A 186 -2.66 8.87 -5.59
CA ALA A 186 -1.31 9.09 -5.07
C ALA A 186 -0.23 8.71 -6.10
N VAL A 187 -0.42 7.63 -6.86
CA VAL A 187 0.48 7.25 -7.96
C VAL A 187 0.48 8.31 -9.06
N VAL A 188 -0.69 8.82 -9.47
CA VAL A 188 -0.79 9.89 -10.47
C VAL A 188 -0.08 11.15 -9.99
N LYS A 189 -0.27 11.55 -8.72
CA LYS A 189 0.41 12.70 -8.09
C LYS A 189 1.93 12.49 -8.06
N LEU A 190 2.40 11.30 -7.69
CA LEU A 190 3.83 10.94 -7.69
C LEU A 190 4.41 10.95 -9.10
N GLY A 191 3.72 10.35 -10.06
CA GLY A 191 4.13 10.31 -11.47
C GLY A 191 4.32 11.70 -12.05
N LYS A 192 3.39 12.64 -11.79
CA LYS A 192 3.53 14.05 -12.18
C LYS A 192 4.80 14.68 -11.58
N LYS A 193 5.04 14.52 -10.28
CA LYS A 193 6.24 15.05 -9.60
C LYS A 193 7.53 14.44 -10.15
N ALA A 194 7.51 13.15 -10.49
CA ALA A 194 8.65 12.40 -11.00
C ALA A 194 8.79 12.47 -12.54
N LYS A 195 7.93 13.23 -13.24
CA LYS A 195 7.87 13.31 -14.72
C LYS A 195 7.68 11.95 -15.40
N VAL A 196 6.91 11.05 -14.77
CA VAL A 196 6.54 9.72 -15.29
C VAL A 196 5.07 9.71 -15.69
N LYS A 197 4.78 9.31 -16.93
CA LYS A 197 3.39 9.10 -17.39
C LYS A 197 2.77 7.91 -16.66
N THR A 198 1.52 8.09 -16.20
CA THR A 198 0.76 7.09 -15.43
C THR A 198 -0.64 6.83 -16.02
N PRO A 199 -0.78 6.50 -17.32
CA PRO A 199 -2.08 6.33 -17.98
C PRO A 199 -2.95 5.24 -17.36
N ALA A 200 -2.43 4.06 -17.03
CA ALA A 200 -3.19 2.96 -16.44
C ALA A 200 -3.72 3.34 -15.05
N ASN A 201 -2.86 3.90 -14.19
CA ASN A 201 -3.30 4.42 -12.89
C ASN A 201 -4.32 5.56 -13.05
N GLY A 202 -4.13 6.44 -14.02
CA GLY A 202 -5.06 7.51 -14.33
C GLY A 202 -6.43 7.01 -14.77
N MET A 203 -6.49 5.97 -15.59
CA MET A 203 -7.74 5.32 -16.00
C MET A 203 -8.45 4.64 -14.83
N ILE A 204 -7.73 3.85 -14.03
CA ILE A 204 -8.28 3.20 -12.82
C ILE A 204 -8.83 4.26 -11.86
N TYR A 205 -8.07 5.33 -11.62
CA TYR A 205 -8.47 6.42 -10.73
C TYR A 205 -9.77 7.08 -11.19
N LYS A 206 -9.84 7.53 -12.45
CA LYS A 206 -11.04 8.14 -13.03
C LYS A 206 -12.25 7.19 -12.98
N ARG A 207 -12.04 5.92 -13.31
CA ARG A 207 -13.10 4.91 -13.31
C ARG A 207 -13.65 4.67 -11.90
N GLY A 208 -12.78 4.58 -10.89
CA GLY A 208 -13.24 4.39 -9.52
C GLY A 208 -13.93 5.63 -8.93
N LEU A 209 -13.46 6.84 -9.24
CA LEU A 209 -14.17 8.07 -8.85
C LEU A 209 -15.61 8.10 -9.40
N LYS A 210 -15.76 7.86 -10.71
CA LYS A 210 -17.09 7.78 -11.34
C LYS A 210 -17.99 6.72 -10.68
N ARG A 211 -17.40 5.62 -10.22
CA ARG A 211 -18.16 4.57 -9.52
C ARG A 211 -18.64 5.00 -8.14
N LEU A 212 -17.80 5.74 -7.40
CA LEU A 212 -18.17 6.30 -6.09
C LEU A 212 -19.25 7.37 -6.20
N GLU A 213 -19.30 8.11 -7.30
CA GLU A 213 -20.36 9.09 -7.58
C GLU A 213 -21.72 8.44 -7.90
N ILE A 214 -21.72 7.17 -8.32
CA ILE A 214 -22.91 6.41 -8.73
C ILE A 214 -23.41 5.47 -7.61
N SER A 215 -22.60 5.21 -6.59
CA SER A 215 -22.88 4.30 -5.46
C SER A 215 -23.39 5.03 -4.23
#